data_AF-A0A8B3FK30-F1
#
_entry.id   AF-A0A8B3FK30-F1
#
_cell.length_a   1.000
_cell.length_b   1.000
_cell.length_c   1.000
_cell.angle_alpha   90.00
_cell.angle_beta   90.00
_cell.angle_gamma   90.00
#
_symmetry.space_group_name_H-M   'P 1'
#
loop_
_entity.id
_entity.type
_entity.pdbx_description
1 polymer ?
#
loop_
_entity_poly.entity_id
_entity_poly.type
_entity_poly.pdbx_seq_one_letter_code
_entity_poly.pdbx_strand_id
1 'polypeptide(L)' 'MPSSEFKRLLCMKLGYRELGDSGKGSHCWLVSDAHPRIRWAFHRREVSSIEVRKLLVNQIGLTLEEARRVVE' A
#
# COMPACT_ATOMS: atom_id res chain seq x y z
N MET A 1 2.32 12.38 3.40
CA MET A 1 1.45 11.94 2.28
C MET A 1 0.20 11.30 2.87
N PRO A 2 -1.00 11.70 2.45
CA PRO A 2 -2.24 11.07 2.91
C PRO A 2 -2.28 9.57 2.60
N SER A 3 -2.73 8.76 3.54
CA SER A 3 -2.93 7.31 3.34
C SER A 3 -3.83 6.98 2.16
N SER A 4 -4.87 7.77 1.90
CA SER A 4 -5.74 7.62 0.73
C SER A 4 -4.99 7.80 -0.59
N GLU A 5 -4.08 8.76 -0.66
CA GLU A 5 -3.24 9.02 -1.83
C GLU A 5 -2.23 7.89 -2.04
N PHE A 6 -1.56 7.45 -0.98
CA PHE A 6 -0.63 6.33 -1.05
C PHE A 6 -1.31 5.05 -1.52
N LYS A 7 -2.50 4.76 -1.00
CA LYS A 7 -3.32 3.62 -1.43
C LYS A 7 -3.64 3.69 -2.91
N ARG A 8 -4.03 4.87 -3.41
CA ARG A 8 -4.32 5.11 -4.82
C ARG A 8 -3.09 4.84 -5.69
N LEU A 9 -1.90 5.25 -5.26
CA LEU A 9 -0.64 4.95 -5.97
C LEU A 9 -0.41 3.44 -6.08
N LEU A 10 -0.60 2.68 -5.00
CA LEU A 10 -0.47 1.22 -5.04
C LEU A 10 -1.47 0.58 -6.01
N CYS A 11 -2.72 1.05 -6.04
CA CYS A 11 -3.71 0.55 -6.98
C CYS A 11 -3.36 0.87 -8.44
N MET A 12 -2.92 2.11 -8.72
CA MET A 12 -2.64 2.56 -10.09
C MET A 12 -1.30 2.06 -10.65
N LYS A 13 -0.24 2.03 -9.83
CA LYS A 13 1.12 1.69 -10.28
C LYS A 13 1.45 0.21 -10.13
N LEU A 14 0.95 -0.43 -9.09
CA LEU A 14 1.28 -1.83 -8.74
C LEU A 14 0.07 -2.77 -8.91
N GLY A 15 -1.04 -2.28 -9.45
CA GLY A 15 -2.23 -3.08 -9.78
C GLY A 15 -2.95 -3.65 -8.55
N TYR A 16 -2.77 -3.07 -7.38
CA TYR A 16 -3.50 -3.51 -6.19
C TYR A 16 -5.00 -3.22 -6.30
N ARG A 17 -5.79 -4.12 -5.72
CA ARG A 17 -7.24 -4.02 -5.60
C ARG A 17 -7.65 -4.14 -4.15
N GLU A 18 -8.69 -3.41 -3.79
CA GLU A 18 -9.25 -3.47 -2.44
C GLU A 18 -10.13 -4.69 -2.30
N LEU A 19 -9.82 -5.51 -1.31
CA LEU A 19 -10.70 -6.56 -0.83
C LEU A 19 -11.23 -6.10 0.54
N GLY A 20 -12.53 -5.83 0.60
CA GLY A 20 -13.20 -5.48 1.85
C GLY A 20 -13.10 -6.64 2.84
N ASP A 21 -12.70 -6.34 4.09
CA ASP A 21 -12.75 -7.32 5.17
C ASP A 21 -14.19 -7.36 5.69
N SER A 22 -14.83 -8.53 5.67
CA SER A 22 -16.26 -8.68 5.99
C SER A 22 -16.60 -8.42 7.48
N GLY A 23 -15.64 -8.06 8.32
CA GLY A 23 -15.84 -7.79 9.74
C GLY A 23 -15.60 -6.32 10.12
N LYS A 24 -16.66 -5.62 10.57
CA LYS A 24 -16.75 -4.38 11.40
C LYS A 24 -15.48 -3.52 11.68
N GLY A 25 -14.56 -3.36 10.74
CA GLY A 25 -13.30 -2.64 10.90
C GLY A 25 -12.92 -1.88 9.64
N SER A 26 -12.21 -0.77 9.80
CA SER A 26 -11.70 0.04 8.67
C SER A 26 -10.46 -0.58 8.00
N HIS A 27 -10.09 -1.80 8.39
CA HIS A 27 -8.97 -2.52 7.79
C HIS A 27 -9.45 -3.20 6.52
N CYS A 28 -8.76 -2.97 5.42
CA CYS A 28 -9.01 -3.65 4.16
C CYS A 28 -7.78 -4.47 3.79
N TRP A 29 -7.95 -5.45 2.91
CA TRP A 29 -6.81 -6.10 2.25
C TRP A 29 -6.56 -5.44 0.91
N LEU A 30 -5.29 -5.29 0.55
CA LEU A 30 -4.87 -4.98 -0.80
C LEU A 30 -4.32 -6.26 -1.42
N VAL A 31 -4.89 -6.67 -2.55
CA VAL A 31 -4.48 -7.85 -3.31
C VAL A 31 -4.00 -7.45 -4.69
N SER A 32 -2.93 -8.06 -5.18
CA SER A 32 -2.39 -7.88 -6.53
C SER A 32 -2.00 -9.25 -7.07
N ASP A 33 -2.08 -9.44 -8.39
CA ASP A 33 -1.63 -10.66 -9.04
C ASP A 33 -0.11 -10.75 -9.09
N ALA A 34 0.59 -9.61 -9.10
CA ALA A 34 2.05 -9.54 -9.22
C ALA A 34 2.78 -9.42 -7.88
N HIS A 35 2.07 -9.09 -6.79
CA HIS A 35 2.69 -8.73 -5.52
C HIS A 35 1.96 -9.37 -4.32
N PRO A 36 2.66 -9.58 -3.19
CA PRO A 36 2.05 -10.16 -2.01
C PRO A 36 0.87 -9.33 -1.49
N ARG A 37 -0.11 -10.02 -0.91
CA ARG A 37 -1.25 -9.39 -0.25
C ARG A 37 -0.78 -8.53 0.93
N ILE A 38 -1.35 -7.35 1.07
CA ILE A 38 -1.00 -6.41 2.15
C ILE A 38 -2.24 -6.16 3.00
N ARG A 39 -2.05 -6.16 4.33
CA ARG A 39 -3.09 -5.68 5.24
C ARG A 39 -3.02 -4.16 5.30
N TRP A 40 -4.02 -3.49 4.75
CA TRP A 40 -4.15 -2.04 4.83
C TRP A 40 -4.69 -1.64 6.21
N ALA A 41 -3.77 -1.32 7.13
CA ALA A 41 -4.09 -0.89 8.49
C ALA A 41 -3.93 0.63 8.69
N PHE A 42 -3.70 1.39 7.62
CA PHE A 42 -3.61 2.85 7.72
C PHE A 42 -5.02 3.45 7.84
N HIS A 43 -5.33 3.99 9.02
CA HIS A 43 -6.46 4.91 9.20
C HIS A 43 -6.25 6.19 8.37
N ARG A 44 -7.26 7.07 8.32
CA ARG A 44 -7.21 8.38 7.64
C ARG A 44 -6.20 9.33 8.29
N ARG A 45 -4.93 9.02 8.12
CA ARG A 45 -3.76 9.78 8.58
C ARG A 45 -2.73 9.89 7.47
N GLU A 46 -1.73 10.71 7.71
CA GLU A 46 -0.53 10.74 6.89
C GLU A 46 0.36 9.53 7.14
N VAL A 47 0.89 8.98 6.06
CA VAL A 47 1.88 7.92 6.06
C VAL A 47 3.26 8.58 6.03
N SER A 48 4.09 8.23 7.01
CA SER A 48 5.47 8.73 7.07
C SER A 48 6.34 8.07 6.00
N SER A 49 7.42 8.73 5.59
CA SER A 49 8.37 8.19 4.60
C SER A 49 8.97 6.85 5.03
N ILE A 50 9.14 6.64 6.34
CA ILE A 50 9.62 5.38 6.92
C ILE A 50 8.59 4.27 6.71
N GLU A 51 7.31 4.54 6.93
CA GLU A 51 6.22 3.58 6.72
C GLU A 51 6.03 3.25 5.24
N VAL A 52 6.11 4.25 4.35
CA VAL A 52 6.09 4.04 2.89
C VAL A 52 7.22 3.10 2.49
N ARG A 53 8.46 3.37 2.92
CA ARG A 53 9.61 2.52 2.63
C ARG A 53 9.43 1.11 3.18
N LYS A 54 8.98 0.98 4.43
CA LYS A 54 8.75 -0.33 5.05
C LYS A 54 7.70 -1.13 4.29
N LEU A 55 6.65 -0.49 3.78
CA LEU A 55 5.63 -1.16 2.99
C LEU A 55 6.16 -1.56 1.61
N LEU A 56 6.69 -0.62 0.82
CA LEU A 56 7.16 -0.88 -0.55
C LEU A 56 8.34 -1.85 -0.60
N VAL A 57 9.33 -1.67 0.27
CA VAL A 57 10.57 -2.46 0.22
C VAL A 57 10.44 -3.73 1.03
N ASN A 58 9.99 -3.64 2.29
CA ASN A 58 10.04 -4.80 3.19
C ASN A 58 8.80 -5.69 3.08
N GLN A 59 7.62 -5.15 2.80
CA GLN A 59 6.39 -5.96 2.68
C GLN A 59 6.10 -6.39 1.25
N ILE A 60 6.22 -5.48 0.27
CA ILE A 60 5.98 -5.78 -1.14
C ILE A 60 7.20 -6.45 -1.78
N GLY A 61 8.41 -6.10 -1.31
CA GLY A 61 9.65 -6.64 -1.86
C GLY A 61 10.21 -5.84 -3.04
N LEU A 62 9.80 -4.58 -3.22
CA LEU A 62 10.34 -3.72 -4.28
C LEU A 62 11.77 -3.30 -3.95
N THR A 63 12.57 -3.09 -4.99
CA THR A 63 13.86 -2.40 -4.85
C THR A 63 13.65 -0.93 -4.46
N LEU A 64 14.70 -0.28 -3.95
CA LEU A 64 14.64 1.16 -3.63
C LEU A 64 14.33 2.02 -4.87
N GLU A 65 14.81 1.61 -6.03
CA GLU A 65 14.55 2.30 -7.30
C GLU A 65 13.09 2.17 -7.73
N GLU A 66 12.53 0.97 -7.67
CA GLU A 66 11.10 0.74 -7.95
C GLU A 66 10.21 1.47 -6.95
N ALA A 67 10.55 1.39 -5.66
CA ALA A 67 9.82 2.10 -4.61
C ALA A 67 9.81 3.61 -4.86
N ARG A 68 10.93 4.17 -5.36
CA ARG A 68 11.02 5.59 -5.74
C ARG A 68 10.10 5.93 -6.91
N ARG A 69 10.06 5.10 -7.96
CA ARG A 69 9.17 5.29 -9.13
C ARG A 69 7.68 5.21 -8.79
N VAL A 70 7.32 4.55 -7.70
CA VAL A 70 5.93 4.45 -7.23
C VAL A 70 5.47 5.73 -6.52
N VAL A 71 6.39 6.45 -5.88
CA VAL A 71 6.09 7.66 -5.07
C VAL A 71 6.45 8.97 -5.75
N GLU A 72 7.04 8.91 -6.94
CA GLU A 72 7.32 10.02 -7.85
C GLU A 72 6.12 10.31 -8.77
#